data_AF-A0A961MQK6-F1
#
_entry.id   AF-A0A961MQK6-F1
#
_cell.length_a   1.000
_cell.length_b   1.000
_cell.length_c   1.000
_cell.angle_alpha   90.00
_cell.angle_beta   90.00
_cell.angle_gamma   90.00
#
_symmetry.space_group_name_H-M   'P 1'
#
loop_
_entity.id
_entity.type
_entity.pdbx_description
1 polymer ?
#
loop_
_entity_poly.entity_id
_entity_poly.type
_entity_poly.pdbx_seq_one_letter_code
_entity_poly.pdbx_strand_id
1 'polypeptide(L)'
;MASQMIQIIVLAAIALFLILRLRNVLGTREGFEKPRELPGGSASRRRDHAFEVIEGGSADPDISHYVEPDSEAGKALAAMKAADPDFSVAEFAHGARSAYEMIVMAYENGDLETLRRFLAPEVFEPFREAIEARNAKGLTVEASFAGIREVTLNEAHFDPVSNEGDITMRFVGELTSVVKDPEGR
;
A
#
# COMPACT_ATOMS: atom_id res chain seq x y z
N MET A 1 26.09 20.75 47.48
CA MET A 1 26.90 19.52 47.29
C MET A 1 26.09 18.23 47.46
N ALA A 2 25.37 18.02 48.57
CA ALA A 2 24.59 16.79 48.80
C ALA A 2 23.42 16.58 47.80
N SER A 3 22.70 17.64 47.43
CA SER A 3 21.58 17.57 46.46
C SER A 3 22.02 17.19 45.04
N GLN A 4 23.20 17.63 44.63
CA GLN A 4 23.78 17.34 43.32
C GLN A 4 24.27 15.88 43.23
N MET A 5 24.83 15.35 44.33
CA MET A 5 25.13 13.91 44.44
C MET A 5 23.86 13.06 44.35
N ILE A 6 22.77 13.47 45.01
CA ILE A 6 21.49 12.75 44.95
C ILE A 6 20.92 12.76 43.53
N GLN A 7 20.97 13.89 42.81
CA GLN A 7 20.51 13.96 41.41
C GLN A 7 21.30 13.01 40.50
N ILE A 8 22.62 12.95 40.64
CA ILE A 8 23.47 12.05 39.84
C ILE A 8 23.13 10.58 40.14
N ILE A 9 22.92 10.23 41.42
CA ILE A 9 22.55 8.86 41.82
C ILE A 9 21.17 8.48 41.26
N VAL A 10 20.19 9.39 41.31
CA VAL A 10 18.84 9.15 40.77
C VAL A 10 18.88 8.98 39.25
N LEU A 11 19.60 9.85 38.54
CA LEU A 11 19.76 9.74 37.09
C LEU A 11 20.47 8.43 36.69
N ALA A 12 21.50 8.03 37.43
CA ALA A 12 22.19 6.76 37.21
C ALA A 12 21.27 5.55 37.43
N ALA A 13 20.41 5.59 38.47
CA ALA A 13 19.44 4.53 38.73
C ALA A 13 18.38 4.40 37.62
N ILE A 14 17.87 5.54 37.12
CA ILE A 14 16.92 5.56 36.00
C ILE A 14 17.57 5.05 34.72
N ALA A 15 18.79 5.50 34.40
CA ALA A 15 19.51 5.04 33.22
C ALA A 15 19.77 3.52 33.26
N LEU A 16 20.20 2.99 34.40
CA LEU A 16 20.39 1.55 34.60
C LEU A 16 19.09 0.77 34.42
N PHE A 17 17.99 1.27 34.98
CA PHE A 17 16.66 0.68 34.82
C PHE A 17 16.23 0.63 33.35
N LEU A 18 16.42 1.73 32.59
CA LEU A 18 16.08 1.79 31.17
C LEU A 18 16.90 0.79 30.33
N ILE A 19 18.20 0.65 30.61
CA ILE A 19 19.07 -0.33 29.92
C ILE A 19 18.59 -1.77 30.18
N LEU A 20 18.30 -2.11 31.44
CA LEU A 20 17.79 -3.43 31.81
C LEU A 20 16.42 -3.71 31.19
N ARG A 21 15.52 -2.71 31.16
CA ARG A 21 14.19 -2.83 30.57
C ARG A 21 14.25 -3.02 29.06
N LEU A 22 15.10 -2.28 28.35
CA LEU A 22 15.29 -2.44 26.91
C LEU A 22 15.85 -3.82 26.57
N ARG A 23 16.80 -4.34 27.37
CA ARG A 23 17.34 -5.69 27.19
C ARG A 23 16.26 -6.78 27.33
N ASN A 24 15.31 -6.60 28.24
CA ASN A 24 14.23 -7.55 28.45
C ASN A 24 13.12 -7.46 27.38
N VAL A 25 12.96 -6.32 26.71
CA VAL A 25 11.95 -6.13 25.65
C VAL A 25 12.44 -6.61 24.27
N LEU A 26 13.75 -6.54 23.99
CA LEU A 26 14.33 -7.03 22.74
C LEU A 26 14.61 -8.55 22.74
N GLY A 27 14.48 -9.22 23.89
CA GLY A 27 15.07 -10.53 24.15
C GLY A 27 14.12 -11.65 24.57
N THR A 28 12.81 -11.56 24.29
CA THR A 28 11.89 -12.69 24.51
C THR A 28 11.25 -13.13 23.19
N ARG A 29 11.98 -13.99 22.48
CA ARG A 29 11.37 -15.00 21.61
C ARG A 29 10.64 -16.00 22.51
N GLU A 30 9.40 -15.69 22.85
CA GLU A 30 8.41 -16.62 23.40
C GLU A 30 7.04 -16.17 22.87
N GLY A 31 6.28 -16.94 22.09
CA GLY A 31 6.46 -18.28 21.56
C GLY A 31 5.23 -18.62 20.73
N PHE A 32 5.39 -19.38 19.65
CA PHE A 32 4.46 -20.38 19.12
C PHE A 32 5.16 -21.12 17.95
N GLU A 33 6.24 -21.84 18.23
CA GLU A 33 6.70 -22.91 17.34
C GLU A 33 6.32 -24.25 17.98
N LYS A 34 5.32 -24.92 17.41
CA LYS A 34 5.04 -26.33 17.72
C LYS A 34 6.19 -27.17 17.13
N PRO A 35 6.89 -27.99 17.92
CA PRO A 35 7.81 -28.98 17.37
C PRO A 35 7.01 -30.01 16.58
N ARG A 36 7.21 -30.08 15.26
CA ARG A 36 6.69 -31.19 14.45
C ARG A 36 7.65 -32.36 14.60
N GLU A 37 7.20 -33.38 15.31
CA GLU A 37 7.88 -34.67 15.37
C GLU A 37 7.94 -35.28 13.96
N LEU A 38 9.16 -35.59 13.52
CA LEU A 38 9.44 -36.37 12.31
C LEU A 38 9.49 -37.86 12.67
N PRO A 39 8.75 -38.73 11.98
CA PRO A 39 9.21 -40.08 11.72
C PRO A 39 10.10 -40.07 10.47
N GLY A 40 11.28 -40.65 10.59
CA GLY A 40 12.37 -40.50 9.65
C GLY A 40 12.18 -41.08 8.25
N GLY A 41 13.08 -40.63 7.36
CA GLY A 41 13.76 -41.45 6.37
C GLY A 41 13.01 -41.74 5.06
N SER A 42 13.26 -40.94 4.03
CA SER A 42 13.78 -41.43 2.75
C SER A 42 14.21 -40.29 1.82
N ALA A 43 15.42 -40.45 1.30
CA ALA A 43 16.09 -39.79 0.19
C ALA A 43 15.27 -38.90 -0.77
N SER A 44 15.87 -37.73 -1.05
CA SER A 44 16.02 -37.13 -2.38
C SER A 44 14.89 -37.40 -3.39
N ARG A 45 13.97 -36.46 -3.52
CA ARG A 45 13.31 -36.23 -4.81
C ARG A 45 13.28 -34.74 -5.13
N ARG A 46 14.04 -34.42 -6.18
CA ARG A 46 14.06 -33.13 -6.87
C ARG A 46 12.64 -32.76 -7.29
N ARG A 47 12.37 -31.45 -7.26
CA ARG A 47 11.56 -30.69 -8.22
C ARG A 47 10.60 -31.54 -9.05
N ASP A 48 9.35 -31.53 -8.64
CA ASP A 48 8.22 -31.54 -9.56
C ASP A 48 7.01 -30.99 -8.80
N HIS A 49 6.87 -29.66 -8.76
CA HIS A 49 5.54 -29.07 -8.57
C HIS A 49 4.88 -29.10 -9.94
N ALA A 50 4.51 -30.31 -10.37
CA ALA A 50 3.49 -30.47 -11.38
C ALA A 50 2.21 -29.88 -10.77
N PHE A 51 1.61 -28.93 -11.48
CA PHE A 51 0.29 -28.42 -11.19
C PHE A 51 -0.68 -29.61 -11.18
N GLU A 52 -1.03 -30.11 -9.99
CA GLU A 52 -2.26 -30.86 -9.82
C GLU A 52 -3.39 -29.85 -9.99
N VAL A 53 -3.92 -29.79 -11.22
CA VAL A 53 -5.25 -29.27 -11.49
C VAL A 53 -6.21 -30.21 -10.77
N ILE A 54 -6.46 -29.93 -9.49
CA ILE A 54 -7.59 -30.51 -8.78
C ILE A 54 -8.83 -29.84 -9.37
N GLU A 55 -9.51 -30.61 -10.20
CA GLU A 55 -10.88 -30.45 -10.65
C GLU A 55 -11.78 -30.33 -9.40
N GLY A 56 -11.83 -29.12 -8.80
CA GLY A 56 -12.44 -28.92 -7.48
C GLY A 56 -12.02 -27.65 -6.73
N GLY A 57 -12.12 -26.47 -7.37
CA GLY A 57 -12.59 -25.24 -6.70
C GLY A 57 -11.88 -24.71 -5.45
N SER A 58 -10.55 -24.68 -5.39
CA SER A 58 -9.90 -23.72 -4.49
C SER A 58 -9.75 -22.39 -5.24
N ALA A 59 -10.59 -21.41 -4.88
CA ALA A 59 -10.49 -20.06 -5.41
C ALA A 59 -9.07 -19.51 -5.31
N ASP A 60 -8.63 -18.72 -6.31
CA ASP A 60 -7.34 -18.04 -6.29
C ASP A 60 -7.26 -17.18 -5.02
N PRO A 61 -6.32 -17.45 -4.09
CA PRO A 61 -6.19 -16.71 -2.86
C PRO A 61 -6.03 -15.20 -3.10
N ASP A 62 -5.24 -14.81 -4.10
CA ASP A 62 -4.97 -13.42 -4.45
C ASP A 62 -6.24 -12.68 -4.88
N ILE A 63 -7.17 -13.34 -5.58
CA ILE A 63 -8.46 -12.74 -5.96
C ILE A 63 -9.43 -12.75 -4.76
N SER A 64 -9.51 -13.88 -4.05
CA SER A 64 -10.47 -14.09 -2.96
C SER A 64 -10.29 -13.14 -1.76
N HIS A 65 -9.11 -12.53 -1.62
CA HIS A 65 -8.83 -11.52 -0.62
C HIS A 65 -9.49 -10.17 -0.91
N TYR A 66 -9.78 -9.85 -2.17
CA TYR A 66 -10.32 -8.55 -2.59
C TYR A 66 -11.80 -8.64 -2.99
N VAL A 67 -12.20 -9.72 -3.66
CA VAL A 67 -13.55 -9.91 -4.19
C VAL A 67 -14.01 -11.36 -4.08
N GLU A 68 -15.32 -11.58 -4.15
CA GLU A 68 -15.86 -12.94 -4.28
C GLU A 68 -15.38 -13.56 -5.60
N PRO A 69 -14.75 -14.75 -5.59
CA PRO A 69 -14.15 -15.36 -6.79
C PRO A 69 -15.13 -15.58 -7.95
N ASP A 70 -16.39 -15.93 -7.64
CA ASP A 70 -17.43 -16.19 -8.63
C ASP A 70 -18.19 -14.92 -9.08
N SER A 71 -17.86 -13.76 -8.51
CA SER A 71 -18.41 -12.47 -8.94
C SER A 71 -17.89 -12.06 -10.32
N GLU A 72 -18.54 -11.11 -10.97
CA GLU A 72 -18.07 -10.58 -12.27
C GLU A 72 -16.66 -9.98 -12.16
N ALA A 73 -16.36 -9.27 -11.06
CA ALA A 73 -15.01 -8.77 -10.79
C ALA A 73 -14.00 -9.91 -10.60
N GLY A 74 -14.37 -10.97 -9.87
CA GLY A 74 -13.51 -12.14 -9.68
C GLY A 74 -13.17 -12.85 -10.98
N LYS A 75 -14.16 -13.04 -11.87
CA LYS A 75 -13.96 -13.58 -13.22
C LYS A 75 -13.08 -12.68 -14.10
N ALA A 76 -13.30 -11.37 -14.05
CA ALA A 76 -12.49 -10.41 -14.80
C ALA A 76 -11.02 -10.44 -14.35
N LEU A 77 -10.75 -10.44 -13.04
CA LEU A 77 -9.40 -10.55 -12.50
C LEU A 77 -8.74 -11.89 -12.86
N ALA A 78 -9.49 -12.99 -12.84
CA ALA A 78 -8.99 -14.29 -13.30
C ALA A 78 -8.63 -14.26 -14.80
N ALA A 79 -9.44 -13.60 -15.63
CA ALA A 79 -9.16 -13.42 -17.05
C ALA A 79 -7.92 -12.53 -17.29
N MET A 80 -7.75 -11.46 -16.51
CA MET A 80 -6.54 -10.63 -16.54
C MET A 80 -5.29 -11.45 -16.21
N LYS A 81 -5.31 -12.26 -15.13
CA LYS A 81 -4.17 -13.15 -14.77
C LYS A 81 -3.89 -14.22 -15.82
N ALA A 82 -4.92 -14.67 -16.56
CA ALA A 82 -4.73 -15.59 -17.67
C ALA A 82 -4.07 -14.91 -18.88
N ALA A 83 -4.36 -13.64 -19.13
CA ALA A 83 -3.77 -12.84 -20.20
C ALA A 83 -2.34 -12.34 -19.86
N ASP A 84 -2.11 -11.98 -18.60
CA ASP A 84 -0.82 -11.57 -18.05
C ASP A 84 -0.48 -12.38 -16.79
N PRO A 85 0.34 -13.44 -16.90
CA PRO A 85 0.73 -14.28 -15.77
C PRO A 85 1.54 -13.57 -14.68
N ASP A 86 2.14 -12.41 -14.98
CA ASP A 86 2.90 -11.62 -14.00
C ASP A 86 1.97 -10.68 -13.21
N PHE A 87 0.70 -10.53 -13.62
CA PHE A 87 -0.28 -9.72 -12.92
C PHE A 87 -0.68 -10.32 -11.57
N SER A 88 -0.65 -9.48 -10.54
CA SER A 88 -1.05 -9.80 -9.16
C SER A 88 -2.01 -8.74 -8.64
N VAL A 89 -3.15 -9.16 -8.11
CA VAL A 89 -4.17 -8.24 -7.58
C VAL A 89 -3.61 -7.51 -6.36
N ALA A 90 -2.85 -8.21 -5.51
CA ALA A 90 -2.22 -7.61 -4.35
C ALA A 90 -1.16 -6.56 -4.70
N GLU A 91 -0.29 -6.85 -5.67
CA GLU A 91 0.74 -5.89 -6.10
C GLU A 91 0.10 -4.69 -6.81
N PHE A 92 -0.92 -4.92 -7.64
CA PHE A 92 -1.69 -3.84 -8.25
C PHE A 92 -2.34 -2.95 -7.21
N ALA A 93 -3.03 -3.52 -6.21
CA ALA A 93 -3.67 -2.76 -5.14
C ALA A 93 -2.66 -1.95 -4.31
N HIS A 94 -1.47 -2.51 -4.06
CA HIS A 94 -0.39 -1.81 -3.38
C HIS A 94 0.18 -0.65 -4.22
N GLY A 95 0.41 -0.88 -5.51
CA GLY A 95 0.83 0.13 -6.46
C GLY A 95 -0.19 1.26 -6.59
N ALA A 96 -1.48 0.91 -6.70
CA ALA A 96 -2.58 1.85 -6.80
C ALA A 96 -2.71 2.74 -5.55
N ARG A 97 -2.47 2.19 -4.36
CA ARG A 97 -2.36 3.00 -3.12
C ARG A 97 -1.27 4.06 -3.22
N SER A 98 -0.10 3.70 -3.73
CA SER A 98 1.02 4.63 -3.89
C SER A 98 0.73 5.66 -4.98
N ALA A 99 0.16 5.21 -6.11
CA ALA A 99 -0.24 6.07 -7.22
C ALA A 99 -1.29 7.11 -6.79
N TYR A 100 -2.27 6.73 -5.98
CA TYR A 100 -3.28 7.65 -5.46
C TYR A 100 -2.65 8.82 -4.70
N GLU A 101 -1.73 8.53 -3.77
CA GLU A 101 -1.00 9.57 -3.03
C GLU A 101 -0.17 10.44 -3.97
N MET A 102 0.58 9.83 -4.90
CA MET A 102 1.40 10.57 -5.87
C MET A 102 0.55 11.51 -6.74
N ILE A 103 -0.61 11.07 -7.22
CA ILE A 103 -1.51 11.87 -8.07
C ILE A 103 -2.08 13.04 -7.27
N VAL A 104 -2.61 12.79 -6.07
CA VAL A 104 -3.18 13.84 -5.22
C VAL A 104 -2.12 14.88 -4.86
N MET A 105 -0.93 14.44 -4.42
CA MET A 105 0.14 15.36 -4.08
C MET A 105 0.71 16.09 -5.30
N ALA A 106 0.80 15.44 -6.46
CA ALA A 106 1.20 16.11 -7.70
C ALA A 106 0.21 17.21 -8.09
N TYR A 107 -1.10 16.97 -7.94
CA TYR A 107 -2.12 17.99 -8.15
C TYR A 107 -1.97 19.17 -7.17
N GLU A 108 -1.87 18.89 -5.88
CA GLU A 108 -1.72 19.92 -4.86
C GLU A 108 -0.46 20.78 -5.12
N ASN A 109 0.67 20.13 -5.44
CA ASN A 109 1.95 20.80 -5.72
C ASN A 109 2.06 21.42 -7.11
N GLY A 110 1.08 21.20 -8.00
CA GLY A 110 1.12 21.69 -9.38
C GLY A 110 2.13 20.97 -10.29
N ASP A 111 2.50 19.73 -9.97
CA ASP A 111 3.41 18.90 -10.76
C ASP A 111 2.70 18.26 -11.96
N LEU A 112 2.65 19.00 -13.06
CA LEU A 112 2.05 18.56 -14.32
C LEU A 112 2.81 17.41 -14.98
N GLU A 113 4.11 17.26 -14.71
CA GLU A 113 4.92 16.19 -15.30
C GLU A 113 4.50 14.84 -14.74
N THR A 114 4.36 14.76 -13.42
CA THR A 114 3.90 13.54 -12.74
C THR A 114 2.46 13.22 -13.13
N LEU A 115 1.55 14.19 -13.13
CA LEU A 115 0.15 13.96 -13.51
C LEU A 115 0.00 13.37 -14.92
N ARG A 116 0.77 13.88 -15.90
CA ARG A 116 0.72 13.39 -17.28
C ARG A 116 1.15 11.94 -17.45
N ARG A 117 1.91 11.38 -16.50
CA ARG A 117 2.33 9.97 -16.53
C ARG A 117 1.27 9.02 -15.96
N PHE A 118 0.42 9.51 -15.07
CA PHE A 118 -0.58 8.69 -14.36
C PHE A 118 -1.99 8.83 -14.92
N LEU A 119 -2.30 9.94 -15.59
CA LEU A 119 -3.65 10.24 -16.06
C LEU A 119 -3.77 10.08 -17.57
N ALA A 120 -4.91 9.54 -18.00
CA ALA A 120 -5.31 9.59 -19.40
C ALA A 120 -5.47 11.06 -19.86
N PRO A 121 -5.21 11.38 -21.15
CA PRO A 121 -5.24 12.75 -21.64
C PRO A 121 -6.52 13.53 -21.29
N GLU A 122 -7.68 12.89 -21.41
CA GLU A 122 -8.99 13.48 -21.13
C GLU A 122 -9.21 13.80 -19.64
N VAL A 123 -8.52 13.11 -18.73
CA VAL A 123 -8.54 13.39 -17.28
C VAL A 123 -7.46 14.40 -16.90
N PHE A 124 -6.33 14.37 -17.59
CA PHE A 124 -5.21 15.28 -17.36
C PHE A 124 -5.58 16.74 -17.67
N GLU A 125 -6.28 17.01 -18.77
CA GLU A 125 -6.55 18.38 -19.21
C GLU A 125 -7.32 19.22 -18.15
N PRO A 126 -8.42 18.75 -17.55
CA PRO A 126 -9.08 19.49 -16.46
C PRO A 126 -8.19 19.77 -15.25
N PHE A 127 -7.28 18.84 -14.90
CA PHE A 127 -6.35 19.01 -13.79
C PHE A 127 -5.34 20.11 -14.11
N ARG A 128 -4.78 20.08 -15.33
CA ARG A 128 -3.86 21.11 -15.84
C ARG A 128 -4.49 22.49 -15.80
N GLU A 129 -5.70 22.63 -16.34
CA GLU A 129 -6.42 23.90 -16.37
C GLU A 129 -6.68 24.47 -14.96
N ALA A 130 -7.09 23.61 -14.02
CA ALA A 130 -7.31 24.03 -12.63
C ALA A 130 -6.02 24.54 -11.95
N ILE A 131 -4.90 23.85 -12.18
CA ILE A 131 -3.58 24.26 -11.67
C ILE A 131 -3.13 25.58 -12.29
N GLU A 132 -3.25 25.72 -13.61
CA GLU A 132 -2.89 26.96 -14.32
C GLU A 132 -3.74 28.15 -13.85
N ALA A 133 -5.05 27.95 -13.68
CA ALA A 133 -5.95 28.99 -13.18
C ALA A 133 -5.61 29.42 -11.74
N ARG A 134 -5.19 28.48 -10.88
CA ARG A 134 -4.71 28.75 -9.52
C ARG A 134 -3.40 29.55 -9.55
N ASN A 135 -2.44 29.13 -10.38
CA ASN A 135 -1.15 29.79 -10.53
C ASN A 135 -1.29 31.21 -11.11
N ALA A 136 -2.20 31.42 -12.07
CA ALA A 136 -2.49 32.74 -12.64
C ALA A 136 -3.01 33.74 -11.60
N LYS A 137 -3.62 33.26 -10.51
CA LYS A 137 -4.05 34.08 -9.38
C LYS A 137 -2.94 34.32 -8.34
N GLY A 138 -1.75 33.76 -8.55
CA GLY A 138 -0.64 33.83 -7.60
C GLY A 138 -0.88 33.02 -6.31
N LEU A 139 -1.84 32.09 -6.33
CA LEU A 139 -2.15 31.25 -5.17
C LEU A 139 -1.08 30.16 -5.02
N THR A 140 -0.65 29.94 -3.78
CA THR A 140 0.27 28.86 -3.43
C THR A 140 -0.44 27.83 -2.56
N VAL A 141 -0.01 26.57 -2.64
CA VAL A 141 -0.62 25.48 -1.87
C VAL A 141 0.44 24.75 -1.08
N GLU A 142 0.17 24.60 0.21
CA GLU A 142 0.92 23.76 1.12
C GLU A 142 0.04 22.56 1.48
N ALA A 143 0.44 21.37 1.06
CA ALA A 143 -0.31 20.15 1.28
C ALA A 143 0.53 19.08 1.95
N SER A 144 -0.12 18.25 2.75
CA SER A 144 0.46 17.06 3.37
C SER A 144 -0.56 15.93 3.37
N PHE A 145 -0.14 14.78 2.83
CA PHE A 145 -0.93 13.57 2.83
C PHE A 145 -0.54 12.72 4.04
N ALA A 146 -1.49 12.48 4.94
CA ALA A 146 -1.25 11.68 6.15
C ALA A 146 -1.27 10.16 5.86
N GLY A 147 -1.99 9.74 4.82
CA GLY A 147 -2.01 8.37 4.33
C GLY A 147 -3.41 7.85 3.98
N ILE A 148 -3.45 6.60 3.54
CA ILE A 148 -4.69 5.87 3.21
C ILE A 148 -5.13 5.00 4.39
N ARG A 149 -6.37 5.19 4.83
CA ARG A 149 -7.05 4.44 5.90
C ARG A 149 -7.75 3.19 5.39
N GLU A 150 -8.36 3.25 4.21
CA GLU A 150 -9.11 2.14 3.60
C GLU A 150 -8.84 2.08 2.11
N VAL A 151 -8.71 0.85 1.60
CA VAL A 151 -8.64 0.53 0.17
C VAL A 151 -9.67 -0.55 -0.10
N THR A 152 -10.49 -0.39 -1.13
CA THR A 152 -11.46 -1.40 -1.56
C THR A 152 -11.46 -1.51 -3.06
N LEU A 153 -11.40 -2.73 -3.60
CA LEU A 153 -11.67 -3.01 -5.00
C LEU A 153 -13.17 -3.22 -5.15
N ASN A 154 -13.84 -2.38 -5.93
CA ASN A 154 -15.30 -2.43 -6.10
C ASN A 154 -15.70 -3.22 -7.34
N GLU A 155 -15.05 -2.94 -8.47
CA GLU A 155 -15.40 -3.50 -9.77
C GLU A 155 -14.13 -3.80 -10.56
N ALA A 156 -14.20 -4.83 -11.41
CA ALA A 156 -13.20 -5.09 -12.42
C ALA A 156 -13.90 -5.53 -13.71
N HIS A 157 -13.38 -5.07 -14.84
CA HIS A 157 -13.82 -5.44 -16.17
C HIS A 157 -12.60 -5.77 -17.02
N PHE A 158 -12.73 -6.77 -17.90
CA PHE A 158 -11.67 -7.14 -18.82
C PHE A 158 -12.27 -7.33 -20.22
N ASP A 159 -11.73 -6.61 -21.19
CA ASP A 159 -12.08 -6.78 -22.60
C ASP A 159 -11.04 -7.70 -23.28
N PRO A 160 -11.41 -8.94 -23.66
CA PRO A 160 -10.49 -9.88 -24.29
C PRO A 160 -10.14 -9.51 -25.74
N VAL A 161 -10.84 -8.56 -26.36
CA VAL A 161 -10.56 -8.13 -27.73
C VAL A 161 -9.42 -7.11 -27.75
N SER A 162 -9.46 -6.12 -26.86
CA SER A 162 -8.42 -5.10 -26.70
C SER A 162 -7.29 -5.52 -25.75
N ASN A 163 -7.51 -6.52 -24.90
CA ASN A 163 -6.68 -6.84 -23.73
C ASN A 163 -6.57 -5.69 -22.72
N GLU A 164 -7.59 -4.84 -22.64
CA GLU A 164 -7.68 -3.78 -21.64
C GLU A 164 -8.40 -4.28 -20.39
N GLY A 165 -7.81 -3.97 -19.23
CA GLY A 165 -8.37 -4.29 -17.93
C GLY A 165 -8.66 -3.01 -17.13
N ASP A 166 -9.92 -2.84 -16.74
CA ASP A 166 -10.38 -1.74 -15.91
C ASP A 166 -10.60 -2.23 -14.48
N ILE A 167 -10.06 -1.50 -13.50
CA ILE A 167 -10.25 -1.81 -12.08
C ILE A 167 -10.69 -0.55 -11.35
N THR A 168 -11.88 -0.60 -10.76
CA THR A 168 -12.41 0.50 -9.95
C THR A 168 -12.10 0.26 -8.49
N MET A 169 -11.34 1.19 -7.90
CA MET A 169 -10.94 1.13 -6.50
C MET A 169 -11.44 2.37 -5.73
N ARG A 170 -11.84 2.16 -4.48
CA ARG A 170 -12.16 3.23 -3.52
C ARG A 170 -11.00 3.38 -2.53
N PHE A 171 -10.57 4.62 -2.34
CA PHE A 171 -9.57 5.00 -1.34
C PHE A 171 -10.19 5.96 -0.33
N VAL A 172 -9.96 5.72 0.95
CA VAL A 172 -10.27 6.67 2.02
C VAL A 172 -8.95 7.17 2.58
N GLY A 173 -8.54 8.37 2.20
CA GLY A 173 -7.30 9.02 2.64
C GLY A 173 -7.53 10.25 3.50
N GLU A 174 -6.47 10.71 4.15
CA GLU A 174 -6.45 11.96 4.92
C GLU A 174 -5.43 12.93 4.31
N LEU A 175 -5.93 14.09 3.88
CA LEU A 175 -5.17 15.17 3.27
C LEU A 175 -5.41 16.45 4.07
N THR A 176 -4.34 17.13 4.43
CA THR A 176 -4.40 18.51 4.93
C THR A 176 -3.83 19.43 3.86
N SER A 177 -4.57 20.47 3.48
CA SER A 177 -4.07 21.50 2.58
C SER A 177 -4.41 22.90 3.06
N VAL A 178 -3.52 23.85 2.74
CA VAL A 178 -3.70 25.28 2.96
C VAL A 178 -3.36 25.98 1.66
N VAL A 179 -4.30 26.79 1.18
CA VAL A 179 -4.10 27.66 0.01
C VAL A 179 -3.83 29.06 0.53
N LYS A 180 -2.74 29.67 0.09
CA LYS A 180 -2.34 31.02 0.48
C LYS A 180 -2.43 31.98 -0.69
N ASP A 181 -2.90 33.18 -0.42
CA ASP A 181 -2.83 34.31 -1.36
C ASP A 181 -1.38 34.83 -1.52
N PRO A 182 -1.11 35.75 -2.46
CA PRO A 182 0.22 36.35 -2.62
C PRO A 182 0.74 37.09 -1.38
N GLU A 183 -0.16 37.50 -0.46
CA GLU A 183 0.18 38.10 0.83
C GLU A 183 0.43 37.06 1.93
N GLY A 184 0.27 35.76 1.62
CA GLY A 184 0.51 34.64 2.53
C GLY A 184 -0.65 34.33 3.50
N ARG A 185 -1.86 34.84 3.23
CA ARG A 185 -3.07 34.64 4.05
C ARG A 185 -3.90 33.46 3.57
#